data_AF-A0A2P5C8E8-F1
#
_entry.id   AF-A0A2P5C8E8-F1
#
_cell.length_a   1.000
_cell.length_b   1.000
_cell.length_c   1.000
_cell.angle_alpha   90.00
_cell.angle_beta   90.00
_cell.angle_gamma   90.00
#
_symmetry.space_group_name_H-M   'P 1'
#
loop_
_entity.id
_entity.type
_entity.pdbx_description
1 polymer ?
#
loop_
_entity_poly.entity_id
_entity_poly.type
_entity_poly.pdbx_seq_one_letter_code
_entity_poly.pdbx_strand_id
1 'polypeptide(L)'
;MSSVTTPVIPYICEVWQPEINSTLTTSNDDNIWSTLPEFLIDVFVTYTNDVVRHNSSQHTTSYSSRYFRFTSQRHHFLESSISWSIISNMLSHMLVPLHVQPLMIQKISTSAREIASQPENLGCKTIPLVVALVIEREPPEEEEVEGEADELEVSNAVAAALEKVRFEGFGENNCVICLEEMLGGCEAVRLPCLHFYHEECILNWLKKSSICPLCRLTMP
;
A
#
# COMPACT_ATOMS: atom_id res chain seq x y z
N MET A 1 -38.92 4.46 6.73
CA MET A 1 -38.29 3.36 5.97
C MET A 1 -37.05 3.96 5.32
N SER A 2 -35.95 3.96 6.05
CA SER A 2 -34.70 4.58 5.59
C SER A 2 -34.02 3.58 4.67
N SER A 3 -34.03 3.85 3.37
CA SER A 3 -33.28 3.11 2.37
C SER A 3 -31.79 3.25 2.68
N VAL A 4 -31.19 2.16 3.17
CA VAL A 4 -29.75 2.02 3.28
C VAL A 4 -29.21 1.96 1.84
N THR A 5 -28.79 3.11 1.31
CA THR A 5 -27.95 3.17 0.12
C THR A 5 -26.62 2.54 0.50
N THR A 6 -26.42 1.29 0.07
CA THR A 6 -25.13 0.63 0.13
C THR A 6 -24.12 1.48 -0.63
N PRO A 7 -22.97 1.87 -0.03
CA PRO A 7 -21.95 2.63 -0.74
C PRO A 7 -21.45 1.81 -1.93
N VAL A 8 -21.49 2.42 -3.11
CA VAL A 8 -20.88 1.87 -4.33
C VAL A 8 -19.39 1.78 -4.05
N ILE A 9 -18.83 0.58 -4.10
CA ILE A 9 -17.44 0.34 -3.76
C ILE A 9 -16.57 0.86 -4.92
N PRO A 10 -15.76 1.92 -4.73
CA PRO A 10 -15.10 2.65 -5.82
C PRO A 10 -13.75 2.01 -6.20
N TYR A 11 -13.70 0.67 -6.26
CA TYR A 11 -12.48 -0.02 -6.66
C TYR A 11 -12.74 -1.33 -7.40
N ILE A 12 -11.81 -1.66 -8.29
CA ILE A 12 -11.71 -2.96 -8.96
C ILE A 12 -10.45 -3.63 -8.44
N CYS A 13 -10.56 -4.90 -8.05
CA CYS A 13 -9.42 -5.74 -7.69
C CYS A 13 -9.53 -7.03 -8.48
N GLU A 14 -8.63 -7.27 -9.41
CA GLU A 14 -8.55 -8.49 -10.20
C GLU A 14 -7.27 -9.25 -9.81
N VAL A 15 -7.37 -10.56 -9.70
CA VAL A 15 -6.26 -11.43 -9.30
C VAL A 15 -6.25 -12.64 -10.20
N TRP A 16 -5.14 -12.92 -10.85
CA TRP A 16 -5.00 -14.07 -11.77
C TRP A 16 -3.58 -14.59 -11.80
N GLN A 17 -3.43 -15.81 -12.30
CA GLN A 17 -2.13 -16.38 -12.65
C GLN A 17 -1.91 -16.15 -14.16
N PRO A 18 -0.77 -15.61 -14.60
CA PRO A 18 -0.47 -15.48 -16.02
C PRO A 18 -0.26 -16.86 -16.66
N GLU A 19 -0.64 -17.00 -17.93
CA GLU A 19 -0.42 -18.24 -18.68
C GLU A 19 1.07 -18.59 -18.69
N ILE A 20 1.43 -19.72 -18.07
CA ILE A 20 2.80 -20.20 -18.06
C ILE A 20 3.07 -20.77 -19.46
N ASN A 21 3.77 -20.01 -20.31
CA ASN A 21 4.42 -20.61 -21.47
C ASN A 21 5.39 -21.67 -20.93
N SER A 22 5.14 -22.93 -21.27
CA SER A 22 5.77 -24.16 -20.77
C SER A 22 7.28 -24.28 -21.01
N THR A 23 7.98 -23.19 -21.26
CA THR A 23 9.41 -23.12 -21.58
C THR A 23 10.31 -22.58 -20.46
N LEU A 24 9.80 -22.18 -19.29
CA LEU A 24 10.63 -21.53 -18.25
C LEU A 24 10.71 -22.24 -16.88
N THR A 25 10.26 -23.49 -16.75
CA THR A 25 10.40 -24.24 -15.49
C THR A 25 11.20 -25.52 -15.65
N THR A 26 12.43 -25.43 -16.16
CA THR A 26 13.50 -26.37 -15.81
C THR A 26 14.82 -25.59 -15.73
N SER A 27 15.01 -24.77 -14.67
CA SER A 27 16.39 -24.51 -14.25
C SER A 27 16.89 -25.77 -13.54
N ASN A 28 17.82 -26.46 -14.19
CA ASN A 28 18.58 -27.60 -13.66
C ASN A 28 19.58 -27.15 -12.56
N ASP A 29 19.15 -26.31 -11.63
CA ASP A 29 19.98 -25.95 -10.48
C ASP A 29 19.76 -26.99 -9.38
N ASP A 30 20.66 -27.97 -9.35
CA ASP A 30 20.76 -29.12 -8.45
C ASP A 30 21.01 -28.76 -6.96
N ASN A 31 20.56 -27.60 -6.48
CA ASN A 31 20.52 -27.31 -5.05
C ASN A 31 19.11 -27.54 -4.50
N ILE A 32 18.76 -28.83 -4.37
CA ILE A 32 17.41 -29.35 -4.09
C ILE A 32 16.94 -29.13 -2.64
N TRP A 33 17.73 -28.48 -1.77
CA TRP A 33 17.42 -28.38 -0.32
C TRP A 33 17.08 -26.98 0.24
N SER A 34 17.12 -25.88 -0.53
CA SER A 34 17.26 -24.55 0.11
C SER A 34 16.22 -23.46 -0.17
N THR A 35 15.25 -23.63 -1.07
CA THR A 35 14.24 -22.57 -1.32
C THR A 35 12.83 -23.08 -1.10
N LEU A 36 12.17 -22.60 -0.05
CA LEU A 36 10.75 -22.82 0.19
C LEU A 36 9.93 -22.26 -0.97
N PRO A 37 8.83 -22.91 -1.38
CA PRO A 37 8.00 -22.42 -2.48
C PRO A 37 7.44 -21.03 -2.14
N GLU A 38 7.45 -20.14 -3.14
CA GLU A 38 7.08 -18.73 -2.99
C GLU A 38 6.14 -18.25 -4.09
N PHE A 39 5.42 -17.16 -3.80
CA PHE A 39 4.70 -16.39 -4.78
C PHE A 39 5.58 -15.25 -5.29
N LEU A 40 5.59 -15.07 -6.61
CA LEU A 40 6.07 -13.86 -7.26
C LEU A 40 4.86 -13.02 -7.62
N ILE A 41 4.69 -11.89 -6.94
CA ILE A 41 3.45 -11.10 -6.98
C ILE A 41 3.70 -9.80 -7.73
N ASP A 42 3.10 -9.68 -8.90
CA ASP A 42 3.13 -8.47 -9.73
C ASP A 42 1.84 -7.68 -9.51
N VAL A 43 1.96 -6.44 -9.02
CA VAL A 43 0.82 -5.59 -8.73
C VAL A 43 0.82 -4.34 -9.60
N PHE A 44 -0.28 -4.13 -10.31
CA PHE A 44 -0.57 -2.94 -11.10
C PHE A 44 -1.65 -2.13 -10.40
N VAL A 45 -1.36 -0.88 -10.02
CA VAL A 45 -2.32 -0.01 -9.36
C VAL A 45 -2.58 1.20 -10.22
N THR A 46 -3.84 1.43 -10.59
CA THR A 46 -4.29 2.58 -11.38
C THR A 46 -5.23 3.43 -10.55
N TYR A 47 -4.85 4.69 -10.35
CA TYR A 47 -5.72 5.70 -9.75
C TYR A 47 -6.44 6.47 -10.86
N THR A 48 -7.77 6.54 -10.78
CA THR A 48 -8.59 7.37 -11.66
C THR A 48 -9.04 8.60 -10.89
N ASN A 49 -8.87 9.79 -11.48
CA ASN A 49 -9.54 11.00 -11.00
C ASN A 49 -10.48 11.48 -12.12
N ASP A 50 -11.75 11.67 -11.80
CA ASP A 50 -12.62 12.50 -12.62
C ASP A 50 -12.35 13.96 -12.30
N VAL A 51 -11.57 14.62 -13.16
CA VAL A 51 -11.35 16.06 -13.06
C VAL A 51 -12.54 16.75 -13.72
N VAL A 52 -13.53 17.17 -12.93
CA VAL A 52 -14.59 18.05 -13.39
C VAL A 52 -13.99 19.45 -13.56
N ARG A 53 -13.59 19.81 -14.78
CA ARG A 53 -13.22 21.20 -15.08
C ARG A 53 -14.50 22.03 -15.12
N HIS A 54 -14.71 22.90 -14.13
CA HIS A 54 -15.75 23.93 -14.13
C HIS A 54 -15.47 24.99 -15.21
N ASN A 55 -15.67 24.60 -16.47
CA ASN A 55 -16.02 25.41 -17.63
C ASN A 55 -15.63 24.62 -18.89
N SER A 56 -16.63 24.30 -19.70
CA SER A 56 -16.59 23.55 -20.98
C SER A 56 -16.64 22.02 -20.88
N SER A 57 -17.55 21.45 -21.67
CA SER A 57 -18.10 20.09 -21.68
C SER A 57 -17.12 18.96 -22.03
N GLN A 58 -15.91 18.98 -21.47
CA GLN A 58 -14.88 17.96 -21.70
C GLN A 58 -14.52 17.27 -20.38
N HIS A 59 -15.03 16.05 -20.20
CA HIS A 59 -14.56 15.15 -19.15
C HIS A 59 -13.14 14.69 -19.50
N THR A 60 -12.15 15.08 -18.70
CA THR A 60 -10.77 14.57 -18.83
C THR A 60 -10.46 13.70 -17.61
N THR A 61 -10.63 12.39 -17.73
CA THR A 61 -10.24 11.45 -16.69
C THR A 61 -8.71 11.32 -16.69
N SER A 62 -8.07 11.62 -15.56
CA SER A 62 -6.62 11.44 -15.39
C SER A 62 -6.33 10.07 -14.79
N TYR A 63 -5.36 9.37 -15.36
CA TYR A 63 -4.95 8.03 -14.92
C TYR A 63 -3.51 8.08 -14.42
N SER A 64 -3.27 7.53 -13.22
CA SER A 64 -1.92 7.32 -12.69
C SER A 64 -1.73 5.84 -12.39
N SER A 65 -1.00 5.13 -13.24
CA SER A 65 -0.68 3.71 -13.05
C SER A 65 0.73 3.53 -12.48
N ARG A 66 0.88 2.58 -11.55
CA ARG A 66 2.14 2.17 -10.94
C ARG A 66 2.26 0.65 -10.94
N TYR A 67 3.50 0.17 -10.98
CA TYR A 67 3.84 -1.25 -10.99
C TYR A 67 4.78 -1.57 -9.83
N PHE A 68 4.50 -2.67 -9.14
CA PHE A 68 5.29 -3.18 -8.04
C PHE A 68 5.44 -4.68 -8.14
N ARG A 69 6.58 -5.20 -7.67
CA ARG A 69 6.88 -6.62 -7.61
C ARG A 69 7.25 -6.99 -6.19
N PHE A 70 6.62 -8.04 -5.67
CA PHE A 70 6.86 -8.57 -4.34
C PHE A 70 7.11 -10.07 -4.40
N THR A 71 7.77 -10.60 -3.38
CA THR A 71 7.87 -12.05 -3.15
C THR A 71 7.35 -12.36 -1.76
N SER A 72 6.71 -13.51 -1.60
CA SER A 72 6.28 -13.99 -0.29
C SER A 72 6.15 -15.50 -0.29
N GLN A 73 6.55 -16.13 0.82
CA GLN A 73 6.53 -17.58 0.92
C GLN A 73 5.10 -18.11 0.82
N ARG A 74 4.94 -19.26 0.15
CA ARG A 74 3.64 -19.87 -0.11
C ARG A 74 2.84 -20.13 1.17
N HIS A 75 3.52 -20.53 2.25
CA HIS A 75 2.88 -20.83 3.51
C HIS A 75 2.29 -19.59 4.21
N HIS A 76 2.80 -18.38 3.91
CA HIS A 76 2.25 -17.13 4.44
C HIS A 76 0.80 -16.89 4.01
N PHE A 77 0.42 -17.36 2.81
CA PHE A 77 -0.95 -17.25 2.28
C PHE A 77 -1.91 -18.33 2.79
N LEU A 78 -1.40 -19.31 3.57
CA LEU A 78 -2.23 -20.36 4.18
C LEU A 78 -2.76 -19.93 5.56
N GLU A 79 -2.08 -18.99 6.22
CA GLU A 79 -2.47 -18.46 7.52
C GLU A 79 -3.13 -17.08 7.37
N SER A 80 -4.39 -16.95 7.83
CA SER A 80 -5.20 -15.75 7.63
C SER A 80 -4.58 -14.48 8.23
N SER A 81 -3.97 -14.57 9.41
CA SER A 81 -3.30 -13.46 10.09
C SER A 81 -2.06 -12.97 9.35
N ILE A 82 -1.21 -13.89 8.89
CA ILE A 82 0.02 -13.56 8.15
C ILE A 82 -0.31 -13.00 6.77
N SER A 83 -1.26 -13.64 6.07
CA SER A 83 -1.75 -13.17 4.77
C SER A 83 -2.20 -11.71 4.85
N TRP A 84 -2.95 -11.37 5.90
CA TRP A 84 -3.43 -10.02 6.13
C TRP A 84 -2.29 -9.01 6.26
N SER A 85 -1.34 -9.26 7.15
CA SER A 85 -0.24 -8.33 7.41
C SER A 85 0.62 -8.09 6.16
N ILE A 86 0.93 -9.16 5.41
CA ILE A 86 1.74 -9.05 4.19
C ILE A 86 1.01 -8.24 3.12
N ILE A 87 -0.25 -8.58 2.84
CA ILE A 87 -1.01 -7.90 1.78
C ILE A 87 -1.33 -6.47 2.20
N SER A 88 -1.65 -6.22 3.47
CA SER A 88 -1.84 -4.86 4.00
C SER A 88 -0.58 -4.01 3.84
N ASN A 89 0.60 -4.57 4.13
CA ASN A 89 1.87 -3.89 3.91
C ASN A 89 2.11 -3.60 2.41
N MET A 90 1.86 -4.57 1.53
CA MET A 90 1.96 -4.38 0.08
C MET A 90 1.04 -3.25 -0.39
N LEU A 91 -0.25 -3.30 -0.04
CA LEU A 91 -1.25 -2.30 -0.42
C LEU A 91 -0.90 -0.91 0.13
N SER A 92 -0.39 -0.83 1.35
CA SER A 92 0.06 0.43 1.95
C SER A 92 1.28 1.02 1.25
N HIS A 93 2.25 0.19 0.83
CA HIS A 93 3.41 0.62 0.03
C HIS A 93 2.97 1.23 -1.33
N MET A 94 1.82 0.79 -1.84
CA MET A 94 1.25 1.30 -3.09
C MET A 94 0.33 2.52 -2.88
N LEU A 95 0.14 2.98 -1.63
CA LEU A 95 -0.77 4.06 -1.23
C LEU A 95 -2.25 3.73 -1.43
N VAL A 96 -2.63 2.47 -1.30
CA VAL A 96 -4.05 2.04 -1.32
C VAL A 96 -4.71 2.43 0.01
N PRO A 97 -5.84 3.16 0.02
CA PRO A 97 -6.50 3.60 1.25
C PRO A 97 -6.89 2.45 2.18
N LEU A 98 -6.66 2.60 3.48
CA LEU A 98 -6.92 1.54 4.48
C LEU A 98 -8.36 1.04 4.50
N HIS A 99 -9.34 1.90 4.21
CA HIS A 99 -10.76 1.51 4.24
C HIS A 99 -11.13 0.55 3.10
N VAL A 100 -10.40 0.56 1.98
CA VAL A 100 -10.62 -0.41 0.87
C VAL A 100 -9.77 -1.68 1.00
N GLN A 101 -8.69 -1.64 1.80
CA GLN A 101 -7.76 -2.77 1.93
C GLN A 101 -8.42 -4.09 2.37
N PRO A 102 -9.34 -4.15 3.35
CA PRO A 102 -9.88 -5.42 3.87
C PRO A 102 -10.42 -6.36 2.78
N LEU A 103 -11.15 -5.80 1.83
CA LEU A 103 -11.79 -6.55 0.77
C LEU A 103 -10.78 -6.98 -0.32
N MET A 104 -9.80 -6.13 -0.62
CA MET A 104 -8.68 -6.49 -1.50
C MET A 104 -7.82 -7.60 -0.88
N ILE A 105 -7.52 -7.50 0.42
CA ILE A 105 -6.76 -8.51 1.18
C ILE A 105 -7.48 -9.85 1.13
N GLN A 106 -8.78 -9.87 1.40
CA GLN A 106 -9.57 -11.10 1.34
C GLN A 106 -9.54 -11.72 -0.07
N LYS A 107 -9.69 -10.90 -1.12
CA LYS A 107 -9.68 -11.37 -2.51
C LYS A 107 -8.31 -11.94 -2.90
N ILE A 108 -7.24 -11.19 -2.67
CA ILE A 108 -5.86 -11.63 -2.95
C ILE A 108 -5.53 -12.91 -2.18
N SER A 109 -5.84 -12.98 -0.89
CA SER A 109 -5.58 -14.18 -0.07
C SER A 109 -6.35 -15.41 -0.56
N THR A 110 -7.59 -15.24 -0.99
CA THR A 110 -8.43 -16.35 -1.47
C THR A 110 -7.96 -16.84 -2.83
N SER A 111 -7.73 -15.92 -3.77
CA SER A 111 -7.20 -16.27 -5.10
C SER A 111 -5.81 -16.89 -5.02
N ALA A 112 -4.93 -16.39 -4.15
CA ALA A 112 -3.60 -17.00 -3.95
C ALA A 112 -3.71 -18.45 -3.45
N ARG A 113 -4.62 -18.74 -2.50
CA ARG A 113 -4.86 -20.11 -2.01
C ARG A 113 -5.43 -21.03 -3.08
N GLU A 114 -6.40 -20.54 -3.85
CA GLU A 114 -6.98 -21.29 -4.97
C GLU A 114 -5.92 -21.62 -6.02
N ILE A 115 -5.14 -20.62 -6.45
CA ILE A 115 -4.03 -20.78 -7.39
C ILE A 115 -2.99 -21.77 -6.85
N ALA A 116 -2.58 -21.65 -5.59
CA ALA A 116 -1.67 -22.60 -4.96
C ALA A 116 -2.23 -24.03 -5.00
N SER A 117 -3.53 -24.22 -4.77
CA SER A 117 -4.14 -25.54 -4.72
C SER A 117 -4.22 -26.26 -6.08
N GLN A 118 -3.97 -25.55 -7.19
CA GLN A 118 -4.04 -26.14 -8.53
C GLN A 118 -2.93 -27.19 -8.74
N PRO A 119 -3.23 -28.32 -9.41
CA PRO A 119 -2.27 -29.42 -9.58
C PRO A 119 -0.97 -29.00 -10.26
N GLU A 120 -1.05 -28.09 -11.24
CA GLU A 120 0.08 -27.53 -11.97
C GLU A 120 1.06 -26.77 -11.07
N ASN A 121 0.58 -26.21 -9.95
CA ASN A 121 1.35 -25.37 -9.04
C ASN A 121 1.88 -26.14 -7.82
N LEU A 122 1.52 -27.41 -7.61
CA LEU A 122 1.94 -28.18 -6.42
C LEU A 122 3.46 -28.41 -6.33
N GLY A 123 4.13 -28.53 -7.48
CA GLY A 123 5.58 -28.75 -7.58
C GLY A 123 6.39 -27.50 -7.93
N CYS A 124 5.73 -26.35 -8.16
CA CYS A 124 6.39 -25.12 -8.56
C CYS A 124 7.12 -24.47 -7.39
N LYS A 125 8.41 -24.16 -7.58
CA LYS A 125 9.19 -23.36 -6.63
C LYS A 125 8.69 -21.91 -6.56
N THR A 126 8.25 -21.37 -7.69
CA THR A 126 7.73 -20.00 -7.80
C THR A 126 6.40 -20.02 -8.52
N ILE A 127 5.37 -19.43 -7.92
CA ILE A 127 4.04 -19.30 -8.51
C ILE A 127 3.80 -17.83 -8.85
N PRO A 128 3.61 -17.47 -10.13
CA PRO A 128 3.31 -16.10 -10.49
C PRO A 128 1.87 -15.74 -10.10
N LEU A 129 1.68 -14.58 -9.49
CA LEU A 129 0.40 -14.02 -9.11
C LEU A 129 0.34 -12.58 -9.59
N VAL A 130 -0.65 -12.24 -10.39
CA VAL A 130 -0.85 -10.87 -10.87
C VAL A 130 -2.07 -10.28 -10.19
N VAL A 131 -1.93 -9.05 -9.69
CA VAL A 131 -2.99 -8.28 -9.06
C VAL A 131 -3.14 -6.96 -9.82
N ALA A 132 -4.33 -6.68 -10.35
CA ALA A 132 -4.66 -5.35 -10.88
C ALA A 132 -5.68 -4.65 -9.98
N LEU A 133 -5.32 -3.45 -9.55
CA LEU A 133 -6.14 -2.57 -8.74
C LEU A 133 -6.50 -1.34 -9.56
N VAL A 134 -7.78 -0.99 -9.60
CA VAL A 134 -8.27 0.31 -10.04
C VAL A 134 -8.93 0.96 -8.84
N ILE A 135 -8.49 2.15 -8.46
CA ILE A 135 -8.98 2.87 -7.30
C ILE A 135 -9.47 4.23 -7.78
N GLU A 136 -10.76 4.50 -7.64
CA GLU A 136 -11.30 5.82 -7.91
C GLU A 136 -10.97 6.72 -6.71
N ARG A 137 -10.36 7.87 -6.98
CA ARG A 137 -10.19 8.89 -5.95
C ARG A 137 -11.43 9.73 -5.91
N GLU A 138 -12.08 9.78 -4.76
CA GLU A 138 -13.11 10.79 -4.51
C GLU A 138 -12.48 12.18 -4.71
N PRO A 139 -13.13 13.08 -5.47
CA PRO A 139 -12.67 14.46 -5.56
C PRO A 139 -12.64 15.05 -4.14
N PRO A 140 -11.63 15.87 -3.80
CA PRO A 140 -11.67 16.59 -2.54
C PRO A 140 -12.98 17.38 -2.50
N GLU A 141 -13.80 17.15 -1.46
CA GLU A 141 -14.93 18.02 -1.17
C GLU A 141 -14.38 19.44 -1.05
N GLU A 142 -14.93 20.39 -1.79
CA GLU A 142 -14.53 21.80 -1.71
C GLU A 142 -14.88 22.31 -0.30
N GLU A 143 -13.93 22.29 0.63
CA GLU A 143 -14.06 23.00 1.89
C GLU A 143 -14.02 24.51 1.57
N GLU A 144 -15.17 25.18 1.66
CA GLU A 144 -15.25 26.64 1.80
C GLU A 144 -14.59 27.04 3.12
N VAL A 145 -13.27 27.28 3.12
CA VAL A 145 -12.56 27.76 4.30
C VAL A 145 -12.67 29.29 4.39
N GLU A 146 -13.72 29.77 5.07
CA GLU A 146 -13.69 31.10 5.71
C GLU A 146 -13.09 30.96 7.11
N GLY A 147 -11.87 31.49 7.31
CA GLY A 147 -11.32 31.67 8.66
C GLY A 147 -9.80 31.82 8.72
N GLU A 148 -9.32 33.06 8.84
CA GLU A 148 -7.95 33.38 9.30
C GLU A 148 -7.73 32.90 10.73
N ALA A 149 -6.70 32.08 10.98
CA ALA A 149 -6.12 31.89 12.32
C ALA A 149 -4.64 31.45 12.27
N ASP A 150 -3.79 32.42 12.62
CA ASP A 150 -2.51 32.36 13.35
C ASP A 150 -1.49 31.21 13.09
N GLU A 151 -0.37 31.59 12.47
CA GLU A 151 0.69 30.72 11.92
C GLU A 151 1.69 30.17 12.98
N LEU A 152 1.47 30.41 14.28
CA LEU A 152 2.49 30.15 15.32
C LEU A 152 2.11 29.11 16.39
N GLU A 153 0.87 28.62 16.44
CA GLU A 153 0.47 27.57 17.41
C GLU A 153 0.36 26.15 16.81
N VAL A 154 0.39 26.02 15.48
CA VAL A 154 0.21 24.74 14.77
C VAL A 154 1.31 23.72 15.09
N SER A 155 2.54 24.18 15.37
CA SER A 155 3.69 23.28 15.54
C SER A 155 3.64 22.42 16.81
N ASN A 156 2.98 22.86 17.88
CA ASN A 156 2.94 22.12 19.15
C ASN A 156 1.79 21.12 19.22
N ALA A 157 0.64 21.45 18.63
CA ALA A 157 -0.52 20.55 18.57
C ALA A 157 -0.24 19.34 17.67
N VAL A 158 0.36 19.56 16.50
CA VAL A 158 0.73 18.50 15.56
C VAL A 158 1.76 17.55 16.17
N ALA A 159 2.80 18.08 16.85
CA ALA A 159 3.80 17.25 17.51
C ALA A 159 3.23 16.40 18.67
N ALA A 160 2.22 16.91 19.38
CA ALA A 160 1.54 16.19 20.46
C ALA A 160 0.56 15.12 19.97
N ALA A 161 0.00 15.28 18.76
CA ALA A 161 -0.95 14.35 18.15
C ALA A 161 -0.30 13.17 17.40
N LEU A 162 1.03 13.19 17.24
CA LEU A 162 1.76 12.16 16.53
C LEU A 162 2.03 10.93 17.39
N GLU A 163 1.75 9.75 16.81
CA GLU A 163 1.98 8.48 17.47
C GLU A 163 3.47 8.15 17.48
N LYS A 164 4.08 8.26 18.67
CA LYS A 164 5.42 7.75 18.93
C LYS A 164 5.37 6.24 19.00
N VAL A 165 6.13 5.59 18.15
CA VAL A 165 6.17 4.13 18.06
C VAL A 165 7.59 3.65 18.21
N ARG A 166 7.76 2.47 18.83
CA ARG A 166 9.00 1.73 18.68
C ARG A 166 8.97 1.08 17.32
N PHE A 167 9.97 1.36 16.49
CA PHE A 167 10.03 0.77 15.16
C PHE A 167 10.33 -0.73 15.28
N GLU A 168 9.39 -1.60 14.91
CA GLU A 168 9.57 -3.07 14.97
C GLU A 168 9.88 -3.68 13.59
N GLY A 169 10.31 -2.87 12.62
CA GLY A 169 10.66 -3.33 11.29
C GLY A 169 11.96 -4.13 11.27
N PHE A 170 11.96 -5.24 10.52
CA PHE A 170 13.16 -5.98 10.12
C PHE A 170 13.41 -5.72 8.61
N GLY A 171 14.57 -5.18 8.25
CA GLY A 171 14.98 -4.90 6.86
C GLY A 171 15.32 -3.43 6.59
N GLU A 172 15.79 -3.14 5.36
CA GLU A 172 16.28 -1.84 4.87
C GLU A 172 15.17 -0.77 4.80
N ASN A 173 14.76 -0.23 5.95
CA ASN A 173 13.88 0.93 6.02
C ASN A 173 14.72 2.18 6.27
N ASN A 174 14.89 3.03 5.25
CA ASN A 174 15.70 4.24 5.38
C ASN A 174 14.84 5.47 5.71
N CYS A 175 15.27 6.27 6.69
CA CYS A 175 14.69 7.57 6.95
C CYS A 175 15.08 8.52 5.81
N VAL A 176 14.12 8.95 4.97
CA VAL A 176 14.45 9.80 3.80
C VAL A 176 14.90 11.23 4.14
N ILE A 177 14.81 11.62 5.41
CA ILE A 177 15.25 12.94 5.89
C ILE A 177 16.76 12.93 6.14
N CYS A 178 17.28 11.92 6.84
CA CYS A 178 18.72 11.78 7.12
C CYS A 178 19.44 10.81 6.19
N LEU A 179 18.70 10.04 5.39
CA LEU A 179 19.20 8.98 4.50
C LEU A 179 19.91 7.83 5.22
N GLU A 180 19.61 7.63 6.50
CA GLU A 180 20.17 6.55 7.34
C GLU A 180 19.14 5.44 7.57
N GLU A 181 19.63 4.24 7.84
CA GLU A 181 18.82 3.06 8.14
C GLU A 181 18.11 3.19 9.49
N MET A 182 16.82 2.85 9.53
CA MET A 182 16.03 2.79 10.75
C MET A 182 16.13 1.39 11.36
N LEU A 183 16.83 1.30 12.48
CA LEU A 183 17.07 0.04 13.18
C LEU A 183 15.85 -0.38 14.01
N GLY A 184 15.56 -1.68 14.02
CA GLY A 184 14.55 -2.25 14.91
C GLY A 184 14.80 -1.88 16.37
N GLY A 185 13.79 -1.33 17.04
CA GLY A 185 13.85 -0.82 18.41
C GLY A 185 14.13 0.68 18.54
N CYS A 186 14.41 1.40 17.46
CA CYS A 186 14.61 2.86 17.52
C CYS A 186 13.31 3.64 17.76
N GLU A 187 13.44 4.85 18.31
CA GLU A 187 12.33 5.79 18.45
C GLU A 187 11.98 6.36 17.07
N ALA A 188 10.79 6.03 16.60
CA ALA A 188 10.26 6.49 15.33
C ALA A 188 8.90 7.15 15.53
N VAL A 189 8.55 8.03 14.61
CA VAL A 189 7.23 8.65 14.56
C VAL A 189 6.53 8.15 13.31
N ARG A 190 5.31 7.66 13.50
CA ARG A 190 4.42 7.27 12.42
C ARG A 190 3.44 8.40 12.16
N LEU A 191 3.49 8.96 10.95
CA LEU A 191 2.50 9.95 10.53
C LEU A 191 1.13 9.29 10.27
N PRO A 192 0.02 10.05 10.21
CA PRO A 192 -1.31 9.54 9.82
C PRO A 192 -1.32 8.87 8.44
N CYS A 193 -0.41 9.28 7.54
CA CYS A 193 -0.17 8.62 6.26
C CYS A 193 0.67 7.32 6.35
N LEU A 194 0.94 6.83 7.55
CA LEU A 194 1.69 5.61 7.88
C LEU A 194 3.19 5.61 7.54
N HIS A 195 3.74 6.71 7.06
CA HIS A 195 5.18 6.82 6.85
C HIS A 195 5.91 6.97 8.17
N PHE A 196 7.03 6.25 8.28
CA PHE A 196 7.91 6.28 9.43
C PHE A 196 9.15 7.13 9.17
N TYR A 197 9.59 7.80 10.22
CA TYR A 197 10.81 8.58 10.25
C TYR A 197 11.40 8.47 11.65
N HIS A 198 12.70 8.72 11.78
CA HIS A 198 13.26 9.01 13.10
C HIS A 198 12.49 10.16 13.74
N GLU A 199 12.18 10.04 15.04
CA GLU A 199 11.41 11.04 15.77
C GLU A 199 11.98 12.45 15.57
N GLU A 200 13.28 12.62 15.81
CA GLU A 200 13.96 13.91 15.66
C GLU A 200 13.89 14.46 14.23
N CYS A 201 14.00 13.58 13.23
CA CYS A 201 14.00 13.97 11.82
C CYS A 201 12.65 14.58 11.43
N ILE A 202 11.56 13.87 11.71
CA ILE A 202 10.24 14.33 11.30
C ILE A 202 9.71 15.46 12.15
N LEU A 203 10.01 15.49 13.46
CA LEU A 203 9.65 16.64 14.29
C LEU A 203 10.35 17.92 13.83
N ASN A 204 11.63 17.84 13.42
CA ASN A 204 12.33 19.00 12.87
C ASN A 204 11.82 19.42 11.50
N TRP A 205 11.37 18.48 10.67
CA TRP A 205 10.72 18.77 9.40
C TRP A 205 9.37 19.47 9.58
N LEU A 206 8.53 18.95 10.48
CA LEU A 206 7.18 19.46 10.73
C LEU A 206 7.16 20.87 11.35
N LYS A 207 8.24 21.29 12.00
CA LYS A 207 8.43 22.70 12.42
C LYS A 207 8.48 23.69 11.24
N LYS A 208 8.81 23.21 10.03
CA LYS A 208 9.00 24.05 8.83
C LYS A 208 7.95 23.78 7.75
N SER A 209 7.39 22.58 7.72
CA SER A 209 6.48 22.13 6.68
C SER A 209 5.53 21.10 7.27
N SER A 210 4.24 21.40 7.31
CA SER A 210 3.18 20.48 7.76
C SER A 210 2.90 19.36 6.74
N ILE A 211 3.81 19.08 5.81
CA ILE A 211 3.60 18.15 4.70
C ILE A 211 4.52 16.94 4.85
N CYS A 212 4.00 15.73 4.69
CA CYS A 212 4.78 14.50 4.69
C CYS A 212 5.86 14.51 3.58
N PRO A 213 7.15 14.26 3.90
CA PRO A 213 8.24 14.21 2.90
C PRO A 213 8.02 13.20 1.77
N LEU A 214 7.38 12.06 2.06
CA LEU A 214 7.20 10.96 1.11
C LEU A 214 5.96 11.13 0.22
N CYS A 215 4.79 11.38 0.81
CA CYS A 215 3.53 11.39 0.07
C CYS A 215 2.91 12.77 -0.13
N ARG A 216 3.53 13.82 0.43
CA ARG A 216 3.03 15.19 0.40
C ARG A 216 1.63 15.38 1.00
N LEU A 217 1.17 14.45 1.83
CA LEU A 217 -0.05 14.63 2.61
C LEU A 217 0.17 15.73 3.65
N THR A 218 -0.72 16.70 3.69
CA THR A 218 -0.74 17.75 4.72
C THR A 218 -1.23 17.16 6.04
N MET A 219 -0.51 17.47 7.11
CA MET A 219 -0.86 17.15 8.48
C MET A 219 -2.01 18.07 8.93
N PRO A 220 -3.05 17.53 9.59
CA PRO A 220 -4.14 18.32 10.15
C PRO A 220 -3.67 19.20 11.31
#